data_AF-A0AAW2HBB3-F1
#
_entry.id   AF-A0AAW2HBB3-F1
#
_cell.length_a   1.000
_cell.length_b   1.000
_cell.length_c   1.000
_cell.angle_alpha   90.00
_cell.angle_beta   90.00
_cell.angle_gamma   90.00
#
_symmetry.space_group_name_H-M   'P 1'
#
loop_
_entity.id
_entity.type
_entity.pdbx_description
1 polymer ?
#
loop_
_entity_poly.entity_id
_entity_poly.type
_entity_poly.pdbx_seq_one_letter_code
_entity_poly.pdbx_strand_id
1 'polypeptide(L)'
;MQLTAVLCRWAKRLPRGHIWRGKYRLYKKVEPKHLLKLKTDFELEEKNMFYLRHPYIPIEVSYGHGQALGKPQQFLNRMRGLKTWFGHRYLGDRYGFLKTSESWE
;
A
#
# COMPACT_ATOMS: atom_id res chain seq x y z
N MET A 1 29.49 -26.88 -20.76
CA MET A 1 28.40 -26.21 -20.00
C MET A 1 28.55 -24.69 -20.13
N GLN A 2 27.86 -24.07 -21.08
CA GLN A 2 27.97 -22.61 -21.30
C GLN A 2 27.18 -21.79 -20.26
N LEU A 3 26.06 -22.32 -19.78
CA LEU A 3 25.23 -21.69 -18.75
C LEU A 3 25.96 -21.50 -17.41
N THR A 4 26.73 -22.50 -16.97
CA THR A 4 27.49 -22.41 -15.72
C THR A 4 28.59 -21.33 -15.81
N ALA A 5 29.25 -21.20 -16.96
CA ALA A 5 30.24 -20.16 -17.19
C ALA A 5 29.64 -18.74 -17.16
N VAL A 6 28.42 -18.58 -17.69
CA VAL A 6 27.69 -17.30 -17.65
C VAL A 6 27.28 -16.93 -16.22
N LEU A 7 26.70 -17.86 -15.48
CA LEU A 7 26.26 -17.65 -14.10
C LEU A 7 27.44 -17.33 -13.16
N CYS A 8 28.55 -18.07 -13.28
CA CYS A 8 29.75 -17.82 -12.47
C CYS A 8 30.46 -16.50 -12.80
N ARG A 9 30.31 -15.95 -14.02
CA ARG A 9 30.80 -14.60 -14.37
C ARG A 9 29.92 -13.51 -13.77
N TRP A 10 28.61 -13.69 -13.75
CA TRP A 10 27.67 -12.73 -13.17
C TRP A 10 27.81 -12.63 -11.65
N ALA A 11 27.98 -13.75 -10.96
CA ALA A 11 28.20 -13.78 -9.51
C ALA A 11 29.47 -13.00 -9.08
N LYS A 12 30.49 -12.93 -9.92
CA LYS A 12 31.74 -12.19 -9.65
C LYS A 12 31.61 -10.67 -9.78
N ARG A 13 30.56 -10.16 -10.44
CA ARG A 13 30.32 -8.72 -10.61
C ARG A 13 29.55 -8.09 -9.45
N LEU A 14 28.91 -8.92 -8.61
CA LEU A 14 28.20 -8.45 -7.44
C LEU A 14 29.15 -8.30 -6.25
N PRO A 15 28.92 -7.31 -5.37
CA PRO A 15 29.70 -7.17 -4.15
C PRO A 15 29.58 -8.42 -3.27
N ARG A 16 30.63 -8.75 -2.53
CA ARG A 16 30.58 -9.86 -1.55
C ARG A 16 29.64 -9.47 -0.40
N GLY A 17 28.67 -10.33 -0.10
CA GLY A 17 27.71 -10.13 0.99
C GLY A 17 26.47 -9.32 0.58
N HIS A 18 25.90 -8.57 1.54
CA HIS A 18 24.65 -7.86 1.32
C HIS A 18 24.83 -6.64 0.40
N ILE A 19 24.18 -6.64 -0.77
CA ILE A 19 24.40 -5.68 -1.87
C ILE A 19 24.29 -4.20 -1.44
N TRP A 20 23.35 -3.87 -0.54
CA TRP A 20 23.05 -2.48 -0.14
C TRP A 20 23.65 -2.04 1.20
N ARG A 21 24.42 -2.89 1.89
CA ARG A 21 24.91 -2.62 3.26
C ARG A 21 26.37 -3.05 3.41
N GLY A 22 27.07 -2.47 4.38
CA GLY A 22 28.48 -2.80 4.68
C GLY A 22 29.51 -2.14 3.76
N LYS A 23 30.75 -2.64 3.81
CA LYS A 23 31.93 -2.03 3.16
C LYS A 23 31.88 -2.09 1.63
N TYR A 24 31.49 -3.24 1.09
CA TYR A 24 31.40 -3.47 -0.35
C TYR A 24 29.94 -3.43 -0.78
N ARG A 25 29.39 -2.23 -0.93
CA ARG A 25 27.99 -2.01 -1.35
C ARG A 25 27.92 -1.47 -2.76
N LEU A 26 26.84 -1.80 -3.46
CA LEU A 26 26.49 -1.14 -4.71
C LEU A 26 25.88 0.23 -4.39
N TYR A 27 26.53 1.30 -4.84
CA TYR A 27 25.98 2.65 -4.71
C TYR A 27 25.17 2.99 -5.96
N LYS A 28 23.95 3.49 -5.76
CA LYS A 28 23.17 4.06 -6.87
C LYS A 28 23.68 5.46 -7.14
N LYS A 29 24.08 5.74 -8.39
CA LYS A 29 24.50 7.09 -8.79
C LYS A 29 23.31 8.03 -8.79
N VAL A 30 23.52 9.25 -8.30
CA VAL A 30 22.53 10.31 -8.39
C VAL A 30 22.57 10.87 -9.80
N GLU A 31 21.55 10.55 -10.58
CA GLU A 31 21.34 11.10 -11.92
C GLU A 31 20.61 12.46 -11.87
N PRO A 32 20.76 13.32 -12.89
CA PRO A 32 20.10 14.63 -12.94
C PRO A 32 18.57 14.56 -12.75
N LYS A 33 17.92 13.50 -13.24
CA LYS A 33 16.47 13.28 -13.06
C LYS A 33 16.05 13.21 -11.59
N HIS A 34 16.93 12.72 -10.71
CA HIS A 34 16.66 12.65 -9.28
C HIS A 34 16.70 14.03 -8.64
N LEU A 35 17.62 14.90 -9.09
CA LEU A 35 17.71 16.28 -8.64
C LEU A 35 16.52 17.11 -9.11
N LEU A 36 16.11 16.92 -10.37
CA LEU A 36 14.93 17.59 -10.92
C LEU A 36 13.66 17.22 -10.16
N LYS A 37 13.46 15.93 -9.88
CA LYS A 37 12.33 15.47 -9.07
C LYS A 37 12.32 16.10 -7.68
N LEU A 38 13.49 16.10 -7.03
CA LEU A 38 13.62 16.67 -5.68
C LEU A 38 13.28 18.17 -5.69
N LYS A 39 13.72 18.91 -6.71
CA LYS A 39 13.35 20.31 -6.90
C LYS A 39 11.84 20.50 -7.06
N THR A 40 11.18 19.69 -7.92
CA THR A 40 9.73 19.79 -8.12
C THR A 40 8.94 19.45 -6.85
N ASP A 41 9.43 18.48 -6.07
CA ASP A 41 8.81 18.08 -4.81
C ASP A 41 8.88 19.25 -3.81
N PHE A 42 10.03 19.93 -3.70
CA PHE A 42 10.17 21.12 -2.85
C PHE A 42 9.30 22.30 -3.28
N GLU A 43 9.21 22.58 -4.58
CA GLU A 43 8.32 23.63 -5.09
C GLU A 43 6.84 23.35 -4.76
N LEU A 44 6.45 22.07 -4.75
CA LEU A 44 5.10 21.66 -4.37
C LEU A 44 4.89 21.78 -2.86
N GLU A 45 5.86 21.38 -2.06
CA GLU A 45 5.83 21.54 -0.60
C GLU A 45 5.73 23.01 -0.19
N GLU A 46 6.51 23.89 -0.81
CA GLU A 46 6.44 25.34 -0.54
C GLU A 46 5.04 25.91 -0.82
N LYS A 47 4.43 25.52 -1.95
CA LYS A 47 3.05 25.90 -2.29
C LYS A 47 2.05 25.37 -1.26
N ASN A 48 2.16 24.10 -0.88
CA ASN A 48 1.28 23.52 0.12
C ASN A 48 1.42 24.21 1.47
N MET A 49 2.66 24.50 1.89
CA MET A 49 2.94 25.22 3.13
C MET A 49 2.32 26.61 3.13
N PHE A 50 2.37 27.33 2.01
CA PHE A 50 1.71 28.62 1.87
C PHE A 50 0.19 28.52 2.13
N TYR A 51 -0.48 27.55 1.51
CA TYR A 51 -1.93 27.36 1.70
C TYR A 51 -2.30 26.91 3.11
N LEU A 52 -1.49 26.06 3.73
CA LEU A 52 -1.77 25.51 5.06
C LEU A 52 -1.49 26.49 6.21
N ARG A 53 -0.67 27.54 5.98
CA ARG A 53 -0.32 28.55 6.99
C ARG A 53 -1.49 29.44 7.41
N HIS A 54 -2.50 29.60 6.56
CA HIS A 54 -3.60 30.54 6.78
C HIS A 54 -4.93 29.80 6.90
N PRO A 55 -5.22 29.20 8.07
CA PRO A 55 -6.49 28.51 8.28
C PRO A 55 -7.66 29.51 8.27
N TYR A 56 -8.78 29.09 7.69
CA TYR A 56 -10.01 29.89 7.66
C TYR A 56 -10.69 30.00 9.03
N ILE A 57 -10.57 28.96 9.87
CA ILE A 57 -11.22 28.88 11.19
C ILE A 57 -10.13 28.71 12.26
N PRO A 58 -10.16 29.51 13.34
CA PRO A 58 -9.24 29.32 14.47
C PRO A 58 -9.53 27.98 15.17
N ILE A 59 -8.50 27.43 15.81
CA ILE A 59 -8.55 26.08 16.40
C ILE A 59 -9.72 25.95 17.40
N GLU A 60 -9.96 26.99 18.20
CA GLU A 60 -11.03 27.04 19.19
C GLU A 60 -12.42 26.86 18.57
N VAL A 61 -12.68 27.51 17.44
CA VAL A 61 -13.98 27.45 16.73
C VAL A 61 -14.11 26.15 15.93
N SER A 62 -12.99 25.56 15.52
CA SER A 62 -12.98 24.27 14.83
C SER A 62 -13.47 23.12 15.72
N TYR A 63 -13.23 23.22 17.04
CA TYR A 63 -13.61 22.21 18.00
C TYR A 63 -15.14 22.00 18.02
N GLY A 64 -15.59 20.76 17.81
CA GLY A 64 -17.01 20.39 17.87
C GLY A 64 -17.85 20.73 16.63
N HIS A 65 -17.34 21.50 15.66
CA HIS A 65 -18.11 21.86 14.45
C HIS A 65 -18.61 20.64 13.66
N GLY A 66 -17.77 19.60 13.54
CA GLY A 66 -18.14 18.36 12.85
C GLY A 66 -19.19 17.52 13.60
N GLN A 67 -19.29 17.65 14.92
CA GLN A 67 -20.26 16.93 15.75
C GLN A 67 -21.65 17.57 15.62
N ALA A 68 -21.73 18.90 15.62
CA ALA A 68 -22.98 19.63 15.38
C ALA A 68 -23.62 19.27 14.03
N LEU A 69 -22.81 18.97 13.02
CA LEU A 69 -23.28 18.55 11.69
C LEU A 69 -23.69 17.06 11.62
N GLY A 70 -23.54 16.28 12.69
CA GLY A 70 -23.91 14.86 12.72
C GLY A 70 -23.09 13.95 11.81
N LYS A 71 -22.02 14.46 11.19
CA LYS A 71 -21.09 13.73 10.31
C LYS A 71 -20.56 12.42 10.90
N PRO A 72 -20.12 12.35 12.17
CA PRO A 72 -19.61 11.08 12.72
C PRO A 72 -20.69 10.00 12.75
N GLN A 73 -21.92 10.36 13.13
CA GLN A 73 -23.03 9.40 13.19
C GLN A 73 -23.45 8.91 11.80
N GLN A 74 -23.50 9.83 10.82
CA GLN A 74 -23.79 9.48 9.42
C GLN A 74 -22.72 8.53 8.83
N PHE A 75 -21.45 8.79 9.11
CA PHE A 75 -20.35 7.91 8.70
C PHE A 75 -20.47 6.52 9.32
N LEU A 76 -20.71 6.44 10.63
CA LEU A 76 -20.88 5.16 11.34
C LEU A 76 -22.08 4.37 10.81
N ASN A 77 -23.21 5.04 10.53
CA ASN A 77 -24.38 4.38 9.96
C ASN A 77 -24.11 3.83 8.56
N ARG A 78 -23.37 4.58 7.72
CA ARG A 78 -22.94 4.11 6.40
C ARG A 78 -22.03 2.89 6.51
N MET A 79 -21.06 2.92 7.42
CA MET A 79 -20.16 1.79 7.67
C MET A 79 -20.89 0.55 8.19
N ARG A 80 -21.91 0.72 9.03
CA ARG A 80 -22.75 -0.39 9.51
C ARG A 80 -23.56 -1.04 8.38
N GLY A 81 -24.01 -0.26 7.42
CA GLY A 81 -24.72 -0.76 6.22
C GLY A 81 -23.82 -1.53 5.23
N LEU A 82 -22.49 -1.37 5.32
CA LEU A 82 -21.52 -2.05 4.47
C LEU A 82 -21.09 -3.43 4.99
N LYS A 83 -21.70 -3.94 6.07
CA LYS A 83 -21.46 -5.31 6.52
C LYS A 83 -21.86 -6.27 5.40
N THR A 84 -20.86 -6.90 4.77
CA THR A 84 -21.09 -7.93 3.76
C THR A 84 -21.75 -9.12 4.43
N TRP A 85 -23.02 -9.36 4.10
CA TRP A 85 -23.73 -10.55 4.52
C TRP A 85 -23.18 -11.75 3.72
N PHE A 86 -22.58 -12.73 4.39
CA PHE A 86 -21.93 -13.88 3.76
C PHE A 86 -22.88 -15.00 3.34
N GLY A 87 -24.20 -14.78 3.45
CA GLY A 87 -25.21 -15.80 3.21
C GLY A 87 -25.25 -16.88 4.27
N HIS A 88 -26.38 -17.58 4.39
CA HIS A 88 -26.40 -18.87 5.08
C HIS A 88 -25.66 -19.90 4.21
N ARG A 89 -24.77 -20.70 4.81
CA ARG A 89 -24.14 -21.84 4.14
C ARG A 89 -24.63 -23.11 4.80
N TYR A 90 -25.32 -23.96 4.03
CA TYR A 90 -25.84 -25.22 4.54
C TYR A 90 -24.77 -26.32 4.50
N LEU A 91 -24.87 -27.27 5.42
CA LEU A 91 -23.96 -28.40 5.50
C LEU A 91 -24.09 -29.31 4.26
N GLY A 92 -25.31 -29.46 3.73
CA GLY A 92 -25.59 -30.26 2.53
C GLY A 92 -24.86 -29.76 1.28
N ASP A 93 -24.78 -28.44 1.08
CA ASP A 93 -24.05 -27.82 -0.03
C ASP A 93 -22.55 -28.16 0.03
N ARG A 94 -22.01 -28.31 1.26
CA ARG A 94 -20.63 -28.72 1.45
C ARG A 94 -20.42 -30.18 1.10
N TYR A 95 -21.36 -31.08 1.41
CA TYR A 95 -21.20 -32.51 1.17
C TYR A 95 -21.58 -32.96 -0.25
N GLY A 96 -21.96 -32.05 -1.14
CA GLY A 96 -22.29 -32.38 -2.54
C GLY A 96 -21.17 -33.11 -3.28
N PHE A 97 -19.90 -32.84 -2.94
CA PHE A 97 -18.75 -33.52 -3.56
C PHE A 97 -18.65 -35.02 -3.22
N LEU A 98 -19.32 -35.49 -2.17
CA LEU A 98 -19.31 -36.92 -1.81
C LEU A 98 -20.19 -37.77 -2.73
N LYS A 99 -21.14 -37.16 -3.45
CA LYS A 99 -22.02 -37.85 -4.40
C LYS A 99 -21.33 -38.23 -5.71
N THR A 100 -20.11 -37.76 -5.94
CA THR A 100 -19.39 -37.99 -7.20
C THR A 100 -18.98 -39.46 -7.41
N SER A 101 -18.94 -40.26 -6.34
CA SER A 101 -18.63 -41.69 -6.38
C SER A 101 -19.86 -42.60 -6.33
N GLU A 102 -21.09 -42.06 -6.34
CA GLU A 102 -22.30 -42.86 -6.41
C GLU A 102 -22.49 -43.41 -7.83
N SER A 103 -22.30 -44.72 -7.99
CA SER A 103 -22.74 -45.47 -9.17
C SER A 103 -24.12 -46.05 -8.91
N TRP A 104 -25.01 -45.96 -9.90
CA TRP A 104 -26.28 -46.69 -9.85
C TRP A 104 -26.01 -48.20 -10.01
N GLU A 105 -26.61 -49.01 -9.13
CA GLU A 105 -26.78 -50.46 -9.36
C GLU A 105 -27.82 -50.72 -10.46
#